data_AF-W1XB55-F1
#
_entry.id   AF-W1XB55-F1
#
_cell.length_a   1.000
_cell.length_b   1.000
_cell.length_c   1.000
_cell.angle_alpha   90.00
_cell.angle_beta   90.00
_cell.angle_gamma   90.00
#
_symmetry.space_group_name_H-M   'P 1'
#
loop_
_entity.id
_entity.type
_entity.pdbx_description
1 polymer ?
#
loop_
_entity_poly.entity_id
_entity_poly.type
_entity_poly.pdbx_seq_one_letter_code
_entity_poly.pdbx_strand_id
1 'polypeptide(L)'
;ISSALWWTRKMIVQPLAIIGSHFDSIAAGNLARPIAVYGRNEITAIFASLKTMQQALRGTVSDVRKGSQEMHIGIAEIVAGNNDLSSRTEQQAASLAQTAASMEQLTATVGQNADNARQASELAKNAATTAQAGGVQVSTMTHTMQEIATSSQKIGDIISVIDGIAFQTNILALNAAVEAARAGEQGRGFAVVAGEVRNLASRSAQAAKEIKGLIEESVN
;
A
#
# COMPACT_ATOMS: atom_id res chain seq x y z
N ILE A 1 76.52 59.47 67.81
CA ILE A 1 76.33 59.00 66.39
C ILE A 1 75.85 57.54 66.35
N SER A 2 76.41 56.64 67.15
CA SER A 2 76.07 55.21 67.21
C SER A 2 74.62 54.88 67.65
N SER A 3 74.03 55.62 68.60
CA SER A 3 72.65 55.40 69.07
C SER A 3 71.58 55.73 68.03
N ALA A 4 71.76 56.82 67.27
CA ALA A 4 70.85 57.22 66.20
C ALA A 4 70.88 56.25 65.01
N LEU A 5 72.05 55.72 64.66
CA LEU A 5 72.23 54.70 63.62
C LEU A 5 71.59 53.36 64.00
N TRP A 6 71.68 52.97 65.27
CA TRP A 6 71.01 51.77 65.77
C TRP A 6 69.48 51.94 65.81
N TRP A 7 68.99 53.09 66.24
CA TRP A 7 67.56 53.40 66.27
C TRP A 7 66.95 53.43 64.86
N THR A 8 67.57 54.12 63.90
CA THR A 8 67.11 54.16 62.49
C THR A 8 67.14 52.78 61.84
N ARG A 9 68.18 51.98 62.08
CA ARG A 9 68.23 50.60 61.57
C ARG A 9 67.09 49.75 62.13
N LYS A 10 66.81 49.84 63.44
CA LYS A 10 65.80 49.02 64.12
C LYS A 10 64.36 49.50 63.89
N MET A 11 64.14 50.81 63.79
CA MET A 11 62.81 51.42 63.62
C MET A 11 62.39 51.59 62.16
N ILE A 12 63.34 51.65 61.21
CA ILE A 12 63.04 51.96 59.80
C ILE A 12 63.59 50.87 58.86
N VAL A 13 64.90 50.60 58.89
CA VAL A 13 65.54 49.73 57.87
C VAL A 13 65.08 48.27 57.98
N GLN A 14 65.08 47.70 59.19
CA GLN A 14 64.69 46.30 59.40
C GLN A 14 63.20 46.05 59.08
N PRO A 15 62.24 46.89 59.52
CA PRO A 15 60.85 46.78 59.09
C PRO A 15 60.64 46.89 57.57
N LEU A 16 61.35 47.79 56.89
CA LEU A 16 61.26 47.93 55.43
C LEU A 16 61.81 46.68 54.71
N ALA A 17 62.89 46.08 55.19
CA ALA A 17 63.42 44.83 54.64
C ALA A 17 62.40 43.67 54.79
N ILE A 18 61.67 43.61 55.91
CA ILE A 18 60.61 42.63 56.13
C ILE A 18 59.44 42.85 55.16
N ILE A 19 59.02 44.10 54.94
CA ILE A 19 58.00 44.46 53.94
C ILE A 19 58.44 43.99 52.54
N GLY A 20 59.70 44.25 52.16
CA GLY A 20 60.27 43.75 50.90
C GLY A 20 60.14 42.24 50.75
N SER A 21 60.49 41.47 51.80
CA SER A 21 60.37 40.01 51.77
C SER A 21 58.92 39.50 51.64
N HIS A 22 57.94 40.26 52.13
CA HIS A 22 56.53 39.95 51.93
C HIS A 22 56.08 40.26 50.51
N PHE A 23 56.56 41.35 49.90
CA PHE A 23 56.33 41.63 48.48
C PHE A 23 56.91 40.53 47.60
N ASP A 24 58.13 40.06 47.86
CA ASP A 24 58.74 38.94 47.12
C ASP A 24 57.89 37.66 47.26
N SER A 25 57.39 37.39 48.47
CA SER A 25 56.53 36.22 48.73
C SER A 25 55.19 36.34 47.97
N ILE A 26 54.56 37.51 47.97
CA ILE A 26 53.30 37.78 47.26
C ILE A 26 53.52 37.70 45.73
N ALA A 27 54.61 38.26 45.22
CA ALA A 27 54.97 38.19 43.81
C ALA A 27 55.22 36.75 43.33
N ALA A 28 55.77 35.90 44.20
CA ALA A 28 55.90 34.46 43.95
C ALA A 28 54.57 33.68 44.10
N GLY A 29 53.45 34.35 44.38
CA GLY A 29 52.14 33.73 44.59
C GLY A 29 51.94 33.10 45.98
N ASN A 30 52.92 33.22 46.89
CA ASN A 30 52.81 32.72 48.25
C ASN A 30 52.13 33.77 49.16
N LEU A 31 50.80 33.71 49.17
CA LEU A 31 49.98 34.55 50.04
C LEU A 31 49.80 33.96 51.45
N ALA A 32 50.39 32.80 51.76
CA ALA A 32 50.15 32.07 53.00
C ALA A 32 50.87 32.68 54.21
N ARG A 33 51.98 33.39 54.00
CA ARG A 33 52.79 34.00 55.07
C ARG A 33 52.00 35.08 55.82
N PRO A 34 51.77 34.94 57.13
CA PRO A 34 51.02 35.94 57.89
C PRO A 34 51.81 37.24 58.00
N ILE A 35 51.13 38.36 57.74
CA ILE A 35 51.68 39.70 57.95
C ILE A 35 51.23 40.18 59.32
N ALA A 36 52.18 40.31 60.25
CA ALA A 36 51.91 40.79 61.59
C ALA A 36 52.03 42.32 61.67
N VAL A 37 51.07 42.99 62.29
CA VAL A 37 50.98 44.45 62.37
C VAL A 37 51.18 44.86 63.82
N TYR A 38 52.25 45.60 64.12
CA TYR A 38 52.59 46.07 65.46
C TYR A 38 52.98 47.55 65.46
N GLY A 39 52.67 48.27 66.54
CA GLY A 39 53.05 49.68 66.72
C GLY A 39 51.93 50.69 66.42
N ARG A 40 52.30 51.98 66.31
CA ARG A 40 51.38 53.11 66.04
C ARG A 40 52.01 54.17 65.11
N ASN A 41 52.97 53.79 64.27
CA ASN A 41 53.66 54.72 63.36
C ASN A 41 53.31 54.44 61.88
N GLU A 42 53.89 55.23 60.97
CA GLU A 42 53.66 55.15 59.52
C GLU A 42 54.07 53.79 58.95
N ILE A 43 55.11 53.15 59.51
CA ILE A 43 55.51 51.78 59.14
C ILE A 43 54.40 50.77 59.50
N THR A 44 53.77 50.92 60.67
CA THR A 44 52.61 50.10 61.04
C THR A 44 51.46 50.26 60.04
N ALA A 45 51.20 51.47 59.55
CA ALA A 45 50.18 51.71 58.54
C ALA A 45 50.49 50.99 57.22
N ILE A 46 51.75 50.96 56.78
CA ILE A 46 52.17 50.20 55.58
C ILE A 46 51.96 48.69 55.77
N PHE A 47 52.34 48.13 56.93
CA PHE A 47 52.08 46.72 57.23
C PHE A 47 50.57 46.40 57.24
N ALA A 48 49.73 47.31 57.73
CA ALA A 48 48.28 47.16 57.70
C ALA A 48 47.75 47.14 56.26
N SER A 49 48.16 48.10 55.42
CA SER A 49 47.78 48.14 54.00
C SER A 49 48.25 46.90 53.23
N LEU A 50 49.48 46.44 53.49
CA LEU A 50 50.03 45.21 52.90
C LEU A 50 49.22 43.98 53.30
N LYS A 51 48.81 43.89 54.57
CA LYS A 51 47.94 42.81 55.05
C LYS A 51 46.58 42.84 54.36
N THR A 52 45.96 44.00 54.22
CA THR A 52 44.69 44.17 53.48
C THR A 52 44.84 43.74 52.03
N MET A 53 45.92 44.16 51.35
CA MET A 53 46.21 43.75 49.96
C MET A 53 46.39 42.23 49.85
N GLN A 54 47.15 41.61 50.75
CA GLN A 54 47.32 40.15 50.78
C GLN A 54 45.98 39.44 50.98
N GLN A 55 45.13 39.92 51.90
CA GLN A 55 43.82 39.33 52.15
C GLN A 55 42.89 39.43 50.93
N ALA A 56 42.86 40.60 50.26
CA ALA A 56 42.09 40.79 49.04
C ALA A 56 42.56 39.84 47.92
N LEU A 57 43.89 39.74 47.69
CA LEU A 57 44.47 38.80 46.73
C LEU A 57 44.14 37.34 47.06
N ARG A 58 44.17 36.95 48.34
CA ARG A 58 43.77 35.60 48.77
C ARG A 58 42.30 35.31 48.46
N GLY A 59 41.43 36.30 48.67
CA GLY A 59 40.01 36.22 48.29
C GLY A 59 39.86 35.98 46.79
N THR A 60 40.46 36.84 45.97
CA THR A 60 40.40 36.72 44.50
C THR A 60 40.92 35.37 44.00
N VAL A 61 42.07 34.91 44.49
CA VAL A 61 42.64 33.59 44.09
C VAL A 61 41.73 32.44 44.53
N SER A 62 41.14 32.52 45.73
CA SER A 62 40.18 31.54 46.20
C SER A 62 38.94 31.49 45.31
N ASP A 63 38.39 32.65 44.92
CA ASP A 63 37.19 32.72 44.08
C ASP A 63 37.48 32.20 42.65
N VAL A 64 38.64 32.55 42.08
CA VAL A 64 39.09 31.99 40.79
C VAL A 64 39.23 30.47 40.87
N ARG A 65 39.82 29.95 41.96
CA ARG A 65 39.97 28.50 42.16
C ARG A 65 38.61 27.79 42.26
N LYS A 66 37.66 28.36 43.00
CA LYS A 66 36.29 27.83 43.11
C LYS A 66 35.60 27.83 41.75
N GLY A 67 35.64 28.95 41.02
CA GLY A 67 35.06 29.04 39.68
C GLY A 67 35.68 28.04 38.70
N SER A 68 36.99 27.79 38.78
CA SER A 68 37.65 26.74 37.98
C SER A 68 37.17 25.33 38.32
N GLN A 69 36.92 25.03 39.59
CA GLN A 69 36.39 23.74 40.02
C GLN A 69 34.95 23.54 39.55
N GLU A 70 34.10 24.56 39.67
CA GLU A 70 32.74 24.55 39.15
C GLU A 70 32.71 24.38 37.62
N MET A 71 33.59 25.08 36.89
CA MET A 71 33.76 24.88 35.45
C MET A 71 34.16 23.44 35.09
N HIS A 72 35.08 22.83 35.84
CA HIS A 72 35.46 21.43 35.59
C HIS A 72 34.29 20.46 35.76
N ILE A 73 33.44 20.69 36.76
CA ILE A 73 32.22 19.89 36.97
C ILE A 73 31.26 20.09 35.79
N GLY A 74 30.98 21.33 35.40
CA GLY A 74 30.09 21.62 34.28
C GLY A 74 30.59 21.04 32.94
N ILE A 75 31.90 21.07 32.69
CA ILE A 75 32.50 20.45 31.51
C ILE A 75 32.31 18.92 31.53
N ALA A 76 32.47 18.27 32.67
CA ALA A 76 32.26 16.82 32.78
C ALA A 76 30.81 16.43 32.48
N GLU A 77 29.84 17.22 32.95
CA GLU A 77 28.42 17.03 32.63
C GLU A 77 28.13 17.24 31.14
N ILE A 78 28.73 18.27 30.52
CA ILE A 78 28.61 18.50 29.07
C ILE A 78 29.17 17.32 28.28
N VAL A 79 30.34 16.78 28.66
CA VAL A 79 30.92 15.61 27.99
C VAL A 79 30.01 14.39 28.11
N ALA A 80 29.45 14.13 29.29
CA ALA A 80 28.50 13.04 29.48
C ALA A 80 27.24 13.22 28.63
N GLY A 81 26.66 14.42 28.60
CA GLY A 81 25.51 14.75 27.78
C GLY A 81 25.80 14.65 26.27
N ASN A 82 26.99 15.04 25.83
CA ASN A 82 27.40 14.94 24.44
C ASN A 82 27.58 13.49 23.99
N ASN A 83 28.10 12.62 24.87
CA ASN A 83 28.20 11.18 24.59
C ASN A 83 26.81 10.53 24.47
N ASP A 84 25.87 10.88 25.36
CA ASP A 84 24.47 10.42 25.24
C ASP A 84 23.81 10.91 23.94
N LEU A 85 24.00 12.19 23.61
CA LEU A 85 23.49 12.75 22.36
C LEU A 85 24.08 12.05 21.13
N SER A 86 25.38 11.75 21.14
CA SER A 86 26.04 11.01 20.06
C SER A 86 25.41 9.62 19.89
N SER A 87 25.26 8.88 21.00
CA SER A 87 24.63 7.55 20.99
C SER A 87 23.19 7.59 20.43
N ARG A 88 22.39 8.57 20.87
CA ARG A 88 21.03 8.78 20.37
C ARG A 88 21.01 9.15 18.88
N THR A 89 21.99 9.93 18.42
CA THR A 89 22.12 10.31 17.02
C THR A 89 22.46 9.10 16.15
N GLU A 90 23.35 8.20 16.62
CA GLU A 90 23.65 6.93 15.95
C GLU A 90 22.43 6.02 15.87
N GLN A 91 21.68 5.87 16.96
CA GLN A 91 20.44 5.09 16.98
C GLN A 91 19.37 5.67 16.04
N GLN A 92 19.27 7.00 15.97
CA GLN A 92 18.35 7.68 15.07
C GLN A 92 18.76 7.47 13.60
N ALA A 93 20.05 7.54 13.29
CA ALA A 93 20.57 7.26 11.96
C ALA A 93 20.27 5.82 11.53
N ALA A 94 20.46 4.83 12.42
CA ALA A 94 20.12 3.44 12.16
C ALA A 94 18.60 3.25 11.91
N SER A 95 17.76 3.91 12.70
CA SER A 95 16.30 3.87 12.56
C SER A 95 15.85 4.50 11.22
N LEU A 96 16.51 5.58 10.80
CA LEU A 96 16.25 6.22 9.52
C LEU A 96 16.69 5.33 8.34
N ALA A 97 17.83 4.64 8.46
CA ALA A 97 18.28 3.67 7.46
C ALA A 97 17.29 2.50 7.31
N GLN A 98 16.77 1.96 8.40
CA GLN A 98 15.74 0.93 8.36
C GLN A 98 14.44 1.46 7.73
N THR A 99 14.04 2.70 8.06
CA THR A 99 12.87 3.34 7.45
C THR A 99 13.05 3.50 5.93
N ALA A 100 14.24 3.93 5.48
CA ALA A 100 14.55 4.04 4.05
C ALA A 100 14.47 2.68 3.34
N ALA A 101 15.05 1.63 3.94
CA ALA A 101 14.95 0.28 3.39
C ALA A 101 13.50 -0.24 3.32
N SER A 102 12.69 0.03 4.35
CA SER A 102 11.25 -0.29 4.32
C SER A 102 10.51 0.50 3.24
N MET A 103 10.88 1.75 3.01
CA MET A 103 10.30 2.56 1.92
C MET A 103 10.66 1.99 0.54
N GLU A 104 11.89 1.52 0.32
CA GLU A 104 12.29 0.84 -0.92
C GLU A 104 11.46 -0.44 -1.17
N GLN A 105 11.26 -1.27 -0.14
CA GLN A 105 10.42 -2.47 -0.24
C GLN A 105 8.95 -2.12 -0.54
N LEU A 106 8.43 -1.05 0.08
CA LEU A 106 7.08 -0.55 -0.21
C LEU A 106 6.97 -0.06 -1.65
N THR A 107 7.94 0.70 -2.15
CA THR A 107 7.96 1.17 -3.55
C THR A 107 7.97 -0.01 -4.52
N ALA A 108 8.77 -1.05 -4.26
CA ALA A 108 8.78 -2.26 -5.08
C ALA A 108 7.41 -2.96 -5.08
N THR A 109 6.78 -3.08 -3.91
CA THR A 109 5.45 -3.70 -3.77
C THR A 109 4.36 -2.88 -4.48
N VAL A 110 4.41 -1.56 -4.39
CA VAL A 110 3.49 -0.66 -5.10
C VAL A 110 3.67 -0.78 -6.62
N GLY A 111 4.91 -0.87 -7.10
CA GLY A 111 5.22 -1.13 -8.52
C GLY A 111 4.60 -2.45 -8.99
N GLN A 112 4.82 -3.54 -8.25
CA GLN A 112 4.24 -4.85 -8.55
C GLN A 112 2.71 -4.82 -8.55
N ASN A 113 2.08 -4.09 -7.62
CA ASN A 113 0.63 -3.93 -7.58
C ASN A 113 0.09 -3.16 -8.80
N ALA A 114 0.81 -2.13 -9.27
CA ALA A 114 0.45 -1.41 -10.47
C ALA A 114 0.51 -2.31 -11.72
N ASP A 115 1.55 -3.14 -11.83
CA ASP A 115 1.70 -4.11 -12.93
C ASP A 115 0.59 -5.18 -12.88
N ASN A 116 0.30 -5.71 -11.69
CA ASN A 116 -0.79 -6.68 -11.51
C ASN A 116 -2.16 -6.08 -11.89
N ALA A 117 -2.42 -4.83 -11.50
CA ALA A 117 -3.66 -4.12 -11.86
C ALA A 117 -3.77 -3.92 -13.38
N ARG A 118 -2.65 -3.60 -14.05
CA ARG A 118 -2.60 -3.50 -15.50
C ARG A 118 -2.90 -4.83 -16.18
N GLN A 119 -2.27 -5.92 -15.74
CA GLN A 119 -2.54 -7.26 -16.27
C GLN A 119 -4.00 -7.69 -16.06
N ALA A 120 -4.57 -7.43 -14.88
CA ALA A 120 -5.97 -7.71 -14.59
C ALA A 120 -6.91 -6.93 -15.52
N SER A 121 -6.60 -5.66 -15.80
CA SER A 121 -7.35 -4.82 -16.74
C SER A 121 -7.32 -5.37 -18.17
N GLU A 122 -6.15 -5.81 -18.63
CA GLU A 122 -5.99 -6.43 -19.95
C GLU A 122 -6.76 -7.77 -20.05
N LEU A 123 -6.69 -8.62 -19.03
CA LEU A 123 -7.46 -9.86 -18.94
C LEU A 123 -8.97 -9.58 -18.98
N ALA A 124 -9.46 -8.60 -18.22
CA ALA A 124 -10.86 -8.23 -18.21
C ALA A 124 -11.32 -7.71 -19.58
N LYS A 125 -10.49 -6.92 -20.27
CA LYS A 125 -10.77 -6.44 -21.64
C LYS A 125 -10.86 -7.59 -22.64
N ASN A 126 -9.95 -8.56 -22.54
CA ASN A 126 -9.97 -9.74 -23.40
C ASN A 126 -11.23 -10.59 -23.13
N ALA A 127 -11.59 -10.81 -21.87
CA ALA A 127 -12.82 -11.52 -21.50
C ALA A 127 -14.07 -10.82 -22.03
N ALA A 128 -14.15 -9.49 -21.93
CA ALA A 128 -15.25 -8.70 -22.47
C ALA A 128 -15.35 -8.82 -24.01
N THR A 129 -14.20 -8.82 -24.71
CA THR A 129 -14.16 -9.00 -26.16
C THR A 129 -14.67 -10.39 -26.57
N THR A 130 -14.25 -11.43 -25.86
CA THR A 130 -14.72 -12.80 -26.08
C THR A 130 -16.23 -12.93 -25.81
N ALA A 131 -16.72 -12.33 -24.72
CA ALA A 131 -18.14 -12.32 -24.41
C ALA A 131 -18.96 -11.62 -25.49
N GLN A 132 -18.45 -10.52 -26.05
CA GLN A 132 -19.11 -9.80 -27.14
C GLN A 132 -19.16 -10.63 -28.44
N ALA A 133 -18.08 -11.32 -28.80
CA ALA A 133 -18.07 -12.26 -29.91
C ALA A 133 -19.06 -13.43 -29.69
N GLY A 134 -19.13 -13.97 -28.47
CA GLY A 134 -20.12 -14.97 -28.09
C GLY A 134 -21.56 -14.47 -28.22
N GLY A 135 -21.82 -13.22 -27.85
CA GLY A 135 -23.13 -12.58 -28.03
C GLY A 135 -23.57 -12.49 -29.49
N VAL A 136 -22.64 -12.19 -30.40
CA VAL A 136 -22.90 -12.21 -31.85
C VAL A 136 -23.26 -13.62 -32.31
N GLN A 137 -22.49 -14.63 -31.89
CA GLN A 137 -22.73 -16.04 -32.26
C GLN A 137 -24.11 -16.52 -31.80
N VAL A 138 -24.50 -16.19 -30.57
CA VAL A 138 -25.84 -16.51 -30.03
C VAL A 138 -26.93 -15.80 -30.83
N SER A 139 -26.72 -14.53 -31.19
CA SER A 139 -27.68 -13.79 -32.04
C SER A 139 -27.83 -14.41 -33.44
N THR A 140 -26.76 -14.94 -34.02
CA THR A 140 -26.84 -15.68 -35.30
C THR A 140 -27.60 -16.98 -35.12
N MET A 141 -27.33 -17.72 -34.05
CA MET A 141 -28.03 -18.97 -33.75
C MET A 141 -29.53 -18.76 -33.55
N THR A 142 -29.95 -17.73 -32.81
CA THR A 142 -31.38 -17.42 -32.63
C THR A 142 -32.05 -17.05 -33.95
N HIS A 143 -31.35 -16.33 -34.83
CA HIS A 143 -31.85 -16.03 -36.17
C HIS A 143 -32.06 -17.30 -37.00
N THR A 144 -31.08 -18.20 -37.02
CA THR A 144 -31.21 -19.49 -37.73
C THR A 144 -32.32 -20.35 -37.15
N MET A 145 -32.51 -20.38 -35.83
CA MET A 145 -33.63 -21.09 -35.21
C MET A 145 -34.99 -20.50 -35.62
N GLN A 146 -35.08 -19.17 -35.77
CA GLN A 146 -36.29 -18.51 -36.29
C GLN A 146 -36.57 -18.89 -37.75
N GLU A 147 -35.53 -18.98 -38.58
CA GLU A 147 -35.66 -19.44 -39.97
C GLU A 147 -36.11 -20.90 -40.05
N ILE A 148 -35.55 -21.78 -39.21
CA ILE A 148 -35.95 -23.18 -39.09
C ILE A 148 -37.43 -23.28 -38.69
N ALA A 149 -37.86 -22.57 -37.65
CA ALA A 149 -39.26 -22.56 -37.20
C ALA A 149 -40.21 -22.09 -38.31
N THR A 150 -39.82 -21.03 -39.05
CA THR A 150 -40.60 -20.53 -40.20
C THR A 150 -40.68 -21.56 -41.33
N SER A 151 -39.59 -22.26 -41.61
CA SER A 151 -39.56 -23.33 -42.63
C SER A 151 -40.43 -24.52 -42.21
N SER A 152 -40.35 -24.94 -40.94
CA SER A 152 -41.17 -26.00 -40.38
C SER A 152 -42.66 -25.69 -40.48
N GLN A 153 -43.06 -24.44 -40.22
CA GLN A 153 -44.46 -24.00 -40.39
C GLN A 153 -44.93 -24.18 -41.84
N LYS A 154 -44.13 -23.77 -42.83
CA LYS A 154 -44.45 -23.96 -44.26
C LYS A 154 -44.60 -25.44 -44.62
N ILE A 155 -43.75 -26.30 -44.05
CA ILE A 155 -43.88 -27.76 -44.23
C ILE A 155 -45.21 -28.25 -43.65
N GLY A 156 -45.59 -27.79 -42.46
CA GLY A 156 -46.88 -28.12 -41.84
C GLY A 156 -48.10 -27.75 -42.71
N ASP A 157 -48.04 -26.59 -43.36
CA ASP A 157 -49.07 -26.16 -44.31
C ASP A 157 -49.16 -27.10 -45.53
N ILE A 158 -48.01 -27.49 -46.10
CA ILE A 158 -47.93 -28.44 -47.22
C ILE A 158 -48.48 -29.82 -46.82
N ILE A 159 -48.10 -30.31 -45.65
CA ILE A 159 -48.56 -31.61 -45.13
C ILE A 159 -50.08 -31.60 -44.92
N SER A 160 -50.66 -30.48 -44.49
CA SER A 160 -52.11 -30.32 -44.38
C SER A 160 -52.81 -30.40 -45.74
N VAL A 161 -52.20 -29.87 -46.81
CA VAL A 161 -52.71 -30.05 -48.18
C VAL A 161 -52.61 -31.51 -48.63
N ILE A 162 -51.50 -32.20 -48.32
CA ILE A 162 -51.31 -33.62 -48.66
C ILE A 162 -52.34 -34.52 -47.96
N ASP A 163 -52.63 -34.28 -46.69
CA ASP A 163 -53.69 -34.99 -45.95
C ASP A 163 -55.06 -34.76 -46.61
N GLY A 164 -55.34 -33.52 -47.03
CA GLY A 164 -56.54 -33.19 -47.82
C GLY A 164 -56.63 -33.95 -49.15
N ILE A 165 -55.52 -34.07 -49.90
CA ILE A 165 -55.46 -34.85 -51.14
C ILE A 165 -55.67 -36.34 -50.88
N ALA A 166 -55.06 -36.88 -49.82
CA ALA A 166 -55.23 -38.27 -49.42
C ALA A 166 -56.69 -38.57 -49.06
N PHE A 167 -57.36 -37.68 -48.33
CA PHE A 167 -58.78 -37.79 -48.02
C PHE A 167 -59.66 -37.76 -49.28
N GLN A 168 -59.43 -36.81 -50.19
CA GLN A 168 -60.14 -36.75 -51.47
C GLN A 168 -59.95 -38.02 -52.30
N THR A 169 -58.71 -38.55 -52.35
CA THR A 169 -58.37 -39.79 -53.06
C THR A 169 -59.09 -41.00 -52.46
N ASN A 170 -59.19 -41.05 -51.12
CA ASN A 170 -59.93 -42.10 -50.40
C ASN A 170 -61.43 -42.08 -50.74
N ILE A 171 -62.05 -40.89 -50.83
CA ILE A 171 -63.45 -40.73 -51.25
C ILE A 171 -63.65 -41.12 -52.73
N LEU A 172 -62.76 -40.68 -53.62
CA LEU A 172 -62.79 -41.05 -55.04
C LEU A 172 -62.69 -42.57 -55.24
N ALA A 173 -61.76 -43.21 -54.52
CA ALA A 173 -61.57 -44.65 -54.57
C ALA A 173 -62.78 -45.43 -54.01
N LEU A 174 -63.40 -44.92 -52.94
CA LEU A 174 -64.64 -45.48 -52.42
C LEU A 174 -65.77 -45.40 -53.45
N ASN A 175 -65.97 -44.24 -54.07
CA ASN A 175 -66.98 -44.05 -55.12
C ASN A 175 -66.74 -44.98 -56.32
N ALA A 176 -65.49 -45.13 -56.74
CA ALA A 176 -65.11 -46.06 -57.81
C ALA A 176 -65.37 -47.53 -57.43
N ALA A 177 -65.08 -47.93 -56.18
CA ALA A 177 -65.36 -49.28 -55.70
C ALA A 177 -66.87 -49.58 -55.66
N VAL A 178 -67.70 -48.60 -55.28
CA VAL A 178 -69.17 -48.71 -55.29
C VAL A 178 -69.69 -48.86 -56.72
N GLU A 179 -69.22 -48.03 -57.66
CA GLU A 179 -69.66 -48.11 -59.06
C GLU A 179 -69.17 -49.39 -59.75
N ALA A 180 -67.97 -49.88 -59.40
CA ALA A 180 -67.45 -51.15 -59.86
C ALA A 180 -68.27 -52.34 -59.33
N ALA A 181 -68.73 -52.30 -58.07
CA ALA A 181 -69.65 -53.30 -57.52
C ALA A 181 -71.01 -53.29 -58.23
N ARG A 182 -71.46 -52.11 -58.67
CA ARG A 182 -72.71 -51.92 -59.41
C ARG A 182 -72.66 -52.51 -60.83
N ALA A 183 -71.49 -52.54 -61.46
CA ALA A 183 -71.26 -53.14 -62.78
C ALA A 183 -71.14 -54.69 -62.77
N GLY A 184 -71.24 -55.33 -61.60
CA GLY A 184 -71.22 -56.79 -61.46
C GLY A 184 -69.89 -57.43 -61.92
N GLU A 185 -69.95 -58.56 -62.63
CA GLU A 185 -68.76 -59.31 -63.07
C GLU A 185 -67.83 -58.50 -64.00
N GLN A 186 -68.36 -57.51 -64.75
CA GLN A 186 -67.55 -56.65 -65.63
C GLN A 186 -66.72 -55.62 -64.86
N GLY A 187 -67.10 -55.27 -63.63
CA GLY A 187 -66.42 -54.29 -62.77
C GLY A 187 -65.39 -54.89 -61.82
N ARG A 188 -65.24 -56.23 -61.80
CA ARG A 188 -64.47 -56.96 -60.78
C ARG A 188 -63.00 -56.54 -60.72
N GLY A 189 -62.36 -56.32 -61.87
CA GLY A 189 -60.98 -55.82 -61.94
C GLY A 189 -60.83 -54.37 -61.45
N PHE A 190 -61.80 -53.50 -61.78
CA PHE A 190 -61.82 -52.12 -61.32
C PHE A 190 -62.04 -52.00 -59.80
N ALA A 191 -62.86 -52.89 -59.22
CA ALA A 191 -63.09 -52.92 -57.77
C ALA A 191 -61.80 -53.23 -56.98
N VAL A 192 -60.94 -54.11 -57.50
CA VAL A 192 -59.65 -54.45 -56.87
C VAL A 192 -58.71 -53.25 -56.91
N VAL A 193 -58.58 -52.59 -58.07
CA VAL A 193 -57.73 -51.40 -58.20
C VAL A 193 -58.25 -50.27 -57.31
N ALA A 194 -59.57 -50.04 -57.25
CA ALA A 194 -60.16 -49.05 -56.35
C ALA A 194 -59.88 -49.36 -54.87
N GLY A 195 -59.90 -50.63 -54.47
CA GLY A 195 -59.51 -51.06 -53.12
C GLY A 195 -58.05 -50.76 -52.78
N GLU A 196 -57.14 -51.01 -53.72
CA GLU A 196 -55.71 -50.75 -53.52
C GLU A 196 -55.41 -49.24 -53.45
N VAL A 197 -56.03 -48.44 -54.32
CA VAL A 197 -55.93 -46.96 -54.28
C VAL A 197 -56.45 -46.42 -52.94
N ARG A 198 -57.54 -46.98 -52.42
CA ARG A 198 -58.09 -46.60 -51.12
C ARG A 198 -57.13 -46.93 -49.97
N ASN A 199 -56.49 -48.10 -50.01
CA ASN A 199 -55.49 -48.48 -49.02
C ASN A 199 -54.29 -47.52 -49.05
N LEU A 200 -53.77 -47.21 -50.25
CA LEU A 200 -52.67 -46.27 -50.44
C LEU A 200 -53.02 -44.86 -49.93
N ALA A 201 -54.25 -44.40 -50.17
CA ALA A 201 -54.73 -43.12 -49.66
C ALA A 201 -54.78 -43.09 -48.12
N SER A 202 -55.27 -44.16 -47.47
CA SER A 202 -55.28 -44.27 -46.00
C SER A 202 -53.86 -44.29 -45.41
N ARG A 203 -52.92 -44.98 -46.07
CA ARG A 203 -51.50 -45.00 -45.64
C ARG A 203 -50.85 -43.62 -45.80
N SER A 204 -51.20 -42.88 -46.85
CA SER A 204 -50.69 -41.53 -47.08
C SER A 204 -51.20 -40.54 -46.03
N ALA A 205 -52.49 -40.62 -45.65
CA ALA A 205 -53.07 -39.79 -44.59
C ALA A 205 -52.41 -40.07 -43.22
N GLN A 206 -52.14 -41.35 -42.91
CA GLN A 206 -51.45 -41.72 -41.67
C GLN A 206 -50.02 -41.17 -41.63
N ALA A 207 -49.27 -41.30 -42.73
CA ALA A 207 -47.92 -40.74 -42.82
C ALA A 207 -47.91 -39.20 -42.74
N ALA A 208 -48.88 -38.53 -43.38
CA ALA A 208 -49.05 -37.08 -43.27
C ALA A 208 -49.30 -36.66 -41.81
N LYS A 209 -50.12 -37.39 -41.07
CA LYS A 209 -50.40 -37.13 -39.64
C LYS A 209 -49.16 -37.32 -38.75
N GLU A 210 -48.34 -38.34 -39.02
CA GLU A 210 -47.08 -38.56 -38.30
C GLU A 210 -46.07 -37.44 -38.56
N ILE A 211 -45.90 -37.01 -39.82
CA ILE A 211 -45.03 -35.88 -40.16
C ILE A 211 -45.54 -34.59 -39.51
N LYS A 212 -46.86 -34.36 -39.49
CA LYS A 212 -47.44 -33.19 -38.83
C LYS A 212 -47.10 -33.15 -37.33
N GLY A 213 -47.17 -34.29 -36.64
CA GLY A 213 -46.76 -34.39 -35.24
C GLY A 213 -45.30 -34.03 -35.02
N LEU A 214 -44.39 -34.52 -35.87
CA LEU A 214 -42.95 -34.19 -35.79
C LEU A 214 -42.67 -32.69 -36.03
N ILE A 215 -43.44 -32.05 -36.92
CA ILE A 215 -43.34 -30.61 -37.17
C ILE A 215 -43.84 -29.79 -35.98
N GLU A 216 -44.97 -30.18 -35.36
CA GLU A 216 -45.50 -29.53 -34.16
C GLU A 216 -44.55 -29.64 -32.96
N GLU A 217 -43.81 -30.74 -32.84
CA GLU A 217 -42.77 -30.92 -31.82
C GLU A 217 -41.51 -30.09 -32.11
N SER A 218 -41.25 -29.75 -33.39
CA SER A 218 -40.08 -28.95 -33.79
C SER A 218 -40.29 -27.44 -33.72
N VAL A 219 -41.54 -26.98 -33.55
CA VAL A 219 -41.92 -25.55 -33.52
C VAL A 219 -42.23 -25.07 -32.09
N ASN A 220 -42.51 -25.99 -31.15
CA ASN A 220 -42.67 -25.69 -29.71
C ASN A 220 -41.35 -25.78 -28.94
#